data_AF-A0A9D0XUX7-F1
#
_entry.id   AF-A0A9D0XUX7-F1
#
_cell.length_a   1.000
_cell.length_b   1.000
_cell.length_c   1.000
_cell.angle_alpha   90.00
_cell.angle_beta   90.00
_cell.angle_gamma   90.00
#
_symmetry.space_group_name_H-M   'P 1'
#
loop_
_entity.id
_entity.type
_entity.pdbx_description
1 polymer ?
#
loop_
_entity_poly.entity_id
_entity_poly.type
_entity_poly.pdbx_seq_one_letter_code
_entity_poly.pdbx_strand_id
1 'polypeptide(L)'
;DFKPEYKGQVELYLKWLAKHEQQAGENPPIALLLCSSKDNEVVELMELEQGDIHVSEYWLQLPPKAVLQAKLHKAIKEARLRLGVGDE
;
A
#
# COMPACT_ATOMS: atom_id res chain seq x y z
N ASP A 1 -15.71 3.80 4.90
CA ASP A 1 -15.65 2.98 3.67
C ASP A 1 -14.98 3.77 2.56
N PHE A 2 -14.30 3.08 1.65
CA PHE A 2 -13.67 3.70 0.48
C PHE A 2 -14.71 4.40 -0.42
N LYS A 3 -14.33 5.50 -1.05
CA LYS A 3 -15.13 6.19 -2.05
C LYS A 3 -14.27 6.57 -3.26
N PRO A 4 -14.80 6.48 -4.49
CA PRO A 4 -14.05 6.83 -5.71
C PRO A 4 -13.45 8.23 -5.70
N GLU A 5 -14.14 9.21 -5.09
CA GLU A 5 -13.66 10.59 -4.98
C GLU A 5 -12.31 10.73 -4.25
N TYR A 6 -11.97 9.78 -3.38
CA TYR A 6 -10.69 9.79 -2.66
C TYR A 6 -9.50 9.61 -3.60
N LYS A 7 -9.66 8.92 -4.74
CA LYS A 7 -8.62 8.80 -5.77
C LYS A 7 -8.18 10.18 -6.25
N GLY A 8 -9.13 11.02 -6.65
CA GLY A 8 -8.84 12.35 -7.19
C GLY A 8 -8.13 13.26 -6.19
N GLN A 9 -8.52 13.19 -4.91
CA GLN A 9 -7.85 13.95 -3.85
C GLN A 9 -6.38 13.51 -3.68
N VAL A 10 -6.15 12.20 -3.65
CA VAL A 10 -4.81 11.64 -3.48
C VAL A 10 -3.91 11.88 -4.68
N GLU A 11 -4.43 11.76 -5.91
CA GLU A 11 -3.67 12.07 -7.12
C GLU A 11 -3.14 13.51 -7.12
N LEU A 12 -3.94 14.46 -6.63
CA LEU A 12 -3.50 15.84 -6.46
C LEU A 12 -2.34 15.94 -5.48
N TYR A 13 -2.42 15.25 -4.33
CA TYR A 13 -1.36 15.24 -3.33
C TYR A 13 -0.07 14.60 -3.86
N LEU A 14 -0.16 13.48 -4.57
CA LEU A 14 1.00 12.82 -5.18
C LEU A 14 1.70 13.74 -6.19
N LYS A 15 0.94 14.38 -7.08
CA LYS A 15 1.50 15.33 -8.06
C LYS A 15 2.15 16.53 -7.39
N TRP A 16 1.55 17.04 -6.32
CA TRP A 16 2.13 18.13 -5.55
C TRP A 16 3.45 17.71 -4.89
N LEU A 17 3.48 16.54 -4.24
CA LEU A 17 4.66 16.00 -3.58
C LEU A 17 5.80 15.74 -4.57
N ALA A 18 5.49 15.11 -5.72
CA ALA A 18 6.45 14.88 -6.79
C ALA A 18 7.06 16.19 -7.34
N LYS A 19 6.27 17.27 -7.40
CA LYS A 19 6.73 18.55 -7.92
C LYS A 19 7.55 19.37 -6.91
N HIS A 20 7.22 19.28 -5.63
CA HIS A 20 7.69 20.23 -4.62
C HIS A 20 8.63 19.63 -3.57
N GLU A 21 8.49 18.35 -3.26
CA GLU A 21 9.22 17.71 -2.15
C GLU A 21 10.14 16.58 -2.60
N GLN A 22 9.93 16.01 -3.80
CA GLN A 22 10.75 14.91 -4.31
C GLN A 22 12.20 15.37 -4.55
N GLN A 23 13.14 14.63 -3.97
CA GLN A 23 14.57 14.91 -4.08
C GLN A 23 15.23 14.12 -5.20
N ALA A 24 16.42 14.57 -5.61
CA ALA A 24 17.21 13.88 -6.63
C ALA A 24 17.60 12.48 -6.14
N GLY A 25 17.24 11.45 -6.91
CA GLY A 25 17.51 10.05 -6.60
C GLY A 25 16.41 9.34 -5.81
N GLU A 26 15.33 10.04 -5.43
CA GLU A 26 14.16 9.40 -4.85
C GLU A 26 13.25 8.79 -5.91
N ASN A 27 12.61 7.67 -5.57
CA ASN A 27 11.54 7.10 -6.38
C ASN A 27 10.31 8.03 -6.38
N PRO A 28 9.43 7.93 -7.40
CA PRO A 28 8.15 8.61 -7.39
C PRO A 28 7.35 8.32 -6.11
N PRO A 29 6.59 9.31 -5.60
CA PRO A 29 5.80 9.10 -4.39
C PRO A 29 4.66 8.11 -4.65
N ILE A 30 4.36 7.31 -3.63
CA ILE A 30 3.22 6.39 -3.61
C ILE A 30 2.24 6.82 -2.53
N ALA A 31 0.96 6.49 -2.70
CA ALA A 31 -0.08 6.74 -1.73
C ALA A 31 -0.62 5.42 -1.17
N LEU A 32 -0.85 5.42 0.14
CA LEU A 32 -1.57 4.36 0.84
C LEU A 32 -2.85 4.93 1.45
N LEU A 33 -3.99 4.51 0.92
CA LEU A 33 -5.31 4.85 1.42
C LEU A 33 -5.79 3.78 2.41
N LEU A 34 -5.96 4.18 3.67
CA LEU A 34 -6.46 3.32 4.74
C LEU A 34 -7.95 3.58 4.98
N CYS A 35 -8.80 2.58 4.74
CA CYS A 35 -10.25 2.66 4.87
C CYS A 35 -10.79 1.69 5.94
N SER A 36 -11.96 1.97 6.52
CA SER A 36 -12.63 1.05 7.47
C SER A 36 -13.09 -0.25 6.81
N SER A 37 -13.45 -0.14 5.54
CA SER A 37 -13.76 -1.23 4.63
C SER A 37 -13.48 -0.77 3.21
N LYS A 38 -13.21 -1.72 2.31
CA LYS A 38 -13.12 -1.48 0.87
C LYS A 38 -14.02 -2.47 0.11
N ASP A 39 -14.64 -1.97 -0.95
CA ASP A 39 -15.28 -2.84 -1.94
C ASP A 39 -14.21 -3.27 -2.95
N ASN A 40 -13.88 -4.56 -2.97
CA ASN A 40 -12.83 -5.09 -3.84
C ASN A 40 -13.18 -4.93 -5.32
N GLU A 41 -14.46 -5.03 -5.72
CA GLU A 41 -14.87 -4.89 -7.12
C GLU A 41 -14.65 -3.45 -7.60
N VAL A 42 -15.00 -2.48 -6.76
CA VAL A 42 -14.80 -1.05 -7.06
C VAL A 42 -13.31 -0.72 -7.13
N VAL A 43 -12.50 -1.26 -6.20
CA VAL A 43 -11.05 -1.03 -6.19
C VAL A 43 -10.37 -1.64 -7.42
N GLU A 44 -10.79 -2.84 -7.83
CA GLU A 44 -10.29 -3.53 -9.02
C GLU A 44 -10.67 -2.78 -10.31
N LEU A 45 -11.94 -2.38 -10.46
CA LEU A 45 -12.42 -1.64 -11.64
C LEU A 45 -11.71 -0.29 -11.81
N MET A 46 -11.24 0.30 -10.73
CA MET A 46 -10.49 1.56 -10.74
C MET A 46 -8.97 1.38 -10.95
N GLU A 47 -8.52 0.13 -11.08
CA GLU A 47 -7.11 -0.29 -11.28
C GLU A 47 -6.13 0.29 -10.25
N LEU A 48 -6.61 0.54 -9.02
CA LEU A 48 -5.82 1.24 -8.01
C LEU A 48 -4.57 0.45 -7.61
N GLU A 49 -4.69 -0.87 -7.44
CA GLU A 49 -3.58 -1.74 -7.02
C GLU A 49 -2.47 -1.91 -8.09
N GLN A 50 -2.68 -1.43 -9.33
CA GLN A 50 -1.67 -1.47 -10.40
C GLN A 50 -0.89 -0.16 -10.54
N GLY A 51 -1.31 0.90 -9.85
CA GLY A 51 -0.71 2.23 -9.94
C GLY A 51 -0.02 2.69 -8.64
N ASP A 52 0.16 4.00 -8.52
CA ASP A 52 0.83 4.61 -7.37
C ASP A 52 -0.09 4.76 -6.14
N ILE A 53 -1.34 4.29 -6.18
CA ILE A 53 -2.34 4.46 -5.11
C ILE A 53 -2.84 3.09 -4.63
N HIS A 54 -2.44 2.69 -3.43
CA HIS A 54 -2.84 1.42 -2.85
C HIS A 54 -3.94 1.62 -1.80
N VAL A 55 -5.02 0.84 -1.87
CA VAL A 55 -6.13 0.89 -0.91
C VAL A 55 -6.11 -0.34 -0.02
N SER A 56 -6.08 -0.13 1.29
CA SER A 56 -6.10 -1.20 2.29
C SER A 56 -7.07 -0.89 3.43
N GLU A 57 -7.54 -1.94 4.10
CA GLU A 57 -8.38 -1.79 5.27
C GLU A 57 -7.52 -1.62 6.52
N TYR A 58 -7.87 -0.66 7.38
CA TYR A 58 -7.19 -0.51 8.67
C TYR A 58 -7.86 -1.38 9.73
N TRP A 59 -7.05 -1.86 10.67
CA TRP A 59 -7.55 -2.59 11.83
C TRP A 59 -7.43 -1.71 13.08
N LEU A 60 -8.54 -1.55 13.80
CA LEU A 60 -8.58 -0.78 15.05
C LEU A 60 -7.81 -1.44 16.19
N GLN A 61 -7.59 -2.74 16.10
CA GLN A 61 -6.86 -3.52 17.08
C GLN A 61 -5.76 -4.32 16.40
N LEU A 62 -4.59 -4.31 17.03
CA LEU A 62 -3.46 -5.12 16.58
C LEU A 62 -3.76 -6.60 16.86
N PRO A 63 -3.47 -7.52 15.93
CA PRO A 63 -3.52 -8.94 16.23
C PRO A 63 -2.55 -9.28 17.37
N PRO A 64 -2.78 -10.39 18.11
CA PRO A 64 -1.87 -10.82 19.16
C PRO A 64 -0.41 -10.88 18.66
N LYS A 65 0.55 -10.48 19.50
CA LYS A 65 1.97 -10.36 19.13
C LYS A 65 2.51 -11.60 18.43
N ALA A 66 2.16 -12.79 18.92
CA ALA A 66 2.58 -14.06 18.33
C ALA A 66 2.09 -14.24 16.89
N VAL A 67 0.84 -13.85 16.61
CA VAL A 67 0.23 -13.93 15.26
C VAL A 67 0.90 -12.93 14.32
N LEU A 68 1.12 -11.69 14.79
CA LEU A 68 1.79 -10.66 14.00
C LEU A 68 3.22 -11.09 13.62
N GLN A 69 3.97 -11.59 14.60
CA GLN A 69 5.34 -12.06 14.40
C GLN A 69 5.39 -13.23 13.39
N ALA A 70 4.47 -14.19 13.49
CA ALA A 70 4.39 -15.30 12.55
C ALA A 70 4.08 -14.82 11.11
N LYS A 71 3.13 -13.89 10.95
CA LYS A 71 2.79 -13.30 9.64
C LYS A 71 3.96 -12.51 9.05
N LEU A 72 4.68 -11.74 9.87
CA LEU A 72 5.85 -10.98 9.42
C LEU A 72 6.97 -11.89 8.92
N HIS A 73 7.33 -12.93 9.68
CA HIS A 73 8.35 -13.89 9.25
C HIS A 73 7.96 -14.59 7.95
N LYS A 74 6.69 -14.97 7.81
CA LYS A 74 6.17 -15.57 6.57
C LYS A 74 6.33 -14.60 5.39
N ALA A 75 5.92 -13.35 5.54
CA ALA A 75 6.03 -12.33 4.49
C ALA A 75 7.49 -12.07 4.06
N ILE A 76 8.42 -12.01 5.03
CA ILE A 76 9.86 -11.87 4.75
C ILE A 76 10.37 -13.07 3.95
N LYS A 77 10.03 -14.29 4.36
CA LYS A 77 10.43 -15.51 3.64
C LYS A 77 9.92 -15.53 2.20
N GLU A 78 8.66 -15.17 1.99
CA GLU A 78 8.06 -15.07 0.65
C GLU A 78 8.70 -13.97 -0.21
N ALA A 79 9.07 -12.83 0.39
CA ALA A 79 9.79 -11.77 -0.30
C ALA A 79 11.20 -12.21 -0.73
N ARG A 80 11.95 -12.89 0.15
CA ARG A 80 13.28 -13.43 -0.16
C ARG A 80 13.23 -14.43 -1.31
N LEU A 81 12.26 -15.36 -1.27
CA LEU A 81 12.06 -16.34 -2.33
C LEU A 81 11.78 -15.67 -3.69
N ARG A 82 10.94 -14.63 -3.73
CA ARG A 82 10.65 -13.88 -4.96
C ARG A 82 11.86 -13.14 -5.52
N LEU A 83 12.74 -12.66 -4.64
CA LEU A 83 13.94 -11.91 -5.04
C LEU A 83 15.12 -12.81 -5.41
N GLY A 84 14.97 -14.14 -5.33
CA GLY A 84 16.06 -15.08 -5.61
C GLY A 84 17.20 -15.02 -4.60
N VAL A 85 17.02 -14.29 -3.49
CA VAL A 85 17.95 -14.25 -2.36
C VAL A 85 17.59 -15.46 -1.50
N GLY A 86 18.10 -16.63 -1.90
CA GLY A 86 18.07 -17.81 -1.03
C GLY A 86 18.80 -17.49 0.27
N ASP A 87 18.25 -17.93 1.40
CA ASP A 87 18.95 -17.85 2.69
C ASP A 87 20.24 -18.69 2.58
N GLU A 88 21.40 -18.04 2.41
CA GLU A 88 22.71 -18.62 2.74
C GLU A 88 22.86 -18.76 4.25
#